data_AF-A0A1V5W5D7-F1
#
_entry.id   AF-A0A1V5W5D7-F1
#
_cell.length_a   1.000
_cell.length_b   1.000
_cell.length_c   1.000
_cell.angle_alpha   90.00
_cell.angle_beta   90.00
_cell.angle_gamma   90.00
#
_symmetry.space_group_name_H-M   'P 1'
#
loop_
_entity.id
_entity.type
_entity.pdbx_description
1 polymer ?
#
loop_
_entity_poly.entity_id
_entity_poly.type
_entity_poly.pdbx_seq_one_letter_code
_entity_poly.pdbx_strand_id
1 'polypeptide(L)'
;MKKSLWLLPLVLLLVIVGAVMGVRNGIGPVRQETLAQPHIYAYRDWQSTGLMLHTGDRVYIRARGTWLYTPGEYHGPEGHAKYRAPNTYPIPAIPGGILLGRIGDAGQPFAVGRGRTVVADREGLLYLRINDDILSDNAGYVEVEITVTPYEAPE
;
A
#
# COMPACT_ATOMS: atom_id res chain seq x y z
N MET A 1 -25.56 -4.63 56.23
CA MET A 1 -25.81 -4.24 54.83
C MET A 1 -24.54 -4.49 54.00
N LYS A 2 -24.40 -5.64 53.35
CA LYS A 2 -23.27 -5.99 52.45
C LYS A 2 -23.81 -6.82 51.29
N LYS A 3 -24.36 -6.20 50.25
CA LYS A 3 -24.88 -6.89 49.05
C LYS A 3 -24.25 -6.42 47.72
N SER A 4 -23.32 -5.46 47.72
CA SER A 4 -22.80 -4.90 46.46
C SER A 4 -21.50 -5.52 45.92
N LEU A 5 -20.85 -6.46 46.64
CA LEU A 5 -19.52 -6.95 46.23
C LEU A 5 -19.54 -8.05 45.14
N TRP A 6 -20.70 -8.68 44.89
CA TRP A 6 -20.81 -9.81 43.94
C TRP A 6 -21.20 -9.41 42.51
N LEU A 7 -21.58 -8.15 42.27
CA LEU A 7 -21.97 -7.66 40.93
C LEU A 7 -20.77 -7.19 40.10
N LEU A 8 -19.67 -6.80 40.75
CA LEU A 8 -18.43 -6.36 40.10
C LEU A 8 -17.85 -7.36 39.09
N PRO A 9 -17.71 -8.68 39.40
CA PRO A 9 -17.18 -9.62 38.43
C PRO A 9 -18.10 -9.82 37.21
N LEU A 10 -19.42 -9.74 37.41
CA LEU A 10 -20.40 -9.87 36.31
C LEU A 10 -20.37 -8.64 35.39
N VAL A 11 -20.28 -7.43 35.95
CA VAL A 11 -20.15 -6.19 35.16
C VAL A 11 -18.82 -6.18 34.42
N LEU A 12 -17.72 -6.57 35.07
CA LEU A 12 -16.41 -6.68 34.42
C LEU A 12 -16.44 -7.70 33.28
N LEU A 13 -17.07 -8.86 33.48
CA LEU A 13 -17.24 -9.88 32.45
C LEU A 13 -18.06 -9.34 31.26
N LEU A 14 -19.16 -8.63 31.51
CA LEU A 14 -19.98 -8.04 30.45
C LEU A 14 -19.23 -6.97 29.66
N VAL A 15 -18.40 -6.15 30.32
CA VAL A 15 -17.52 -5.18 29.65
C VAL A 15 -16.46 -5.87 28.79
N ILE A 16 -15.84 -6.94 29.29
CA ILE A 16 -14.85 -7.73 28.53
C ILE A 16 -15.52 -8.38 27.31
N VAL A 17 -16.68 -9.02 27.49
CA VAL A 17 -17.43 -9.64 26.39
C VAL A 17 -17.86 -8.60 25.37
N GLY A 18 -18.37 -7.45 25.82
CA GLY A 18 -18.74 -6.33 24.94
C GLY A 18 -17.54 -5.78 24.15
N ALA A 19 -16.39 -5.62 24.80
CA ALA A 19 -15.17 -5.18 24.14
C ALA A 19 -14.65 -6.20 23.12
N VAL A 20 -14.65 -7.50 23.46
CA VAL A 20 -14.25 -8.58 22.55
C VAL A 20 -15.20 -8.69 21.35
N MET A 21 -16.51 -8.56 21.57
CA MET A 21 -17.50 -8.55 20.48
C MET A 21 -17.38 -7.30 19.62
N GLY A 22 -17.11 -6.12 20.20
CA GLY A 22 -16.87 -4.88 19.46
C GLY A 22 -15.66 -5.00 18.54
N VAL A 23 -14.53 -5.50 19.05
CA VAL A 23 -13.33 -5.74 18.24
C VAL A 23 -13.59 -6.77 17.13
N ARG A 24 -14.28 -7.89 17.44
CA ARG A 24 -14.65 -8.90 16.45
C ARG A 24 -15.57 -8.37 15.34
N ASN A 25 -16.45 -7.43 15.67
CA ASN A 25 -17.40 -6.83 14.73
C ASN A 25 -16.84 -5.56 14.04
N GLY A 26 -15.55 -5.26 14.19
CA GLY A 26 -14.92 -4.09 13.56
C GLY A 26 -15.27 -2.75 14.21
N ILE A 27 -15.94 -2.75 15.37
CA ILE A 27 -16.19 -1.58 16.22
C ILE A 27 -14.99 -1.44 17.17
N GLY A 28 -13.85 -1.05 16.60
CA GLY A 28 -12.61 -0.81 17.32
C GLY A 28 -11.84 0.35 16.67
N PRO A 29 -10.76 0.85 17.31
CA PRO A 29 -9.93 1.88 16.70
C PRO A 29 -9.37 1.36 15.38
N VAL A 30 -9.73 2.01 14.27
CA VAL A 30 -9.12 1.75 12.96
C VAL A 30 -7.66 2.11 13.07
N ARG A 31 -6.76 1.20 12.69
CA ARG A 31 -5.33 1.50 12.74
C ARG A 31 -5.04 2.64 11.77
N GLN A 32 -4.25 3.61 12.19
CA GLN A 32 -3.95 4.79 11.38
C GLN A 32 -3.28 4.41 10.04
N GLU A 33 -2.52 3.31 10.02
CA GLU A 33 -1.96 2.67 8.82
C GLU A 33 -3.02 2.21 7.80
N THR A 34 -4.24 1.90 8.23
CA THR A 34 -5.37 1.55 7.34
C THR A 34 -6.04 2.79 6.74
N LEU A 35 -5.83 3.98 7.33
CA LEU A 35 -6.44 5.25 6.89
C LEU A 35 -5.48 6.13 6.08
N ALA A 36 -4.17 5.95 6.22
CA ALA A 36 -3.19 6.75 5.50
C ALA A 36 -3.20 6.35 4.02
N GLN A 37 -3.57 7.27 3.13
CA GLN A 37 -3.27 7.17 1.71
C GLN A 37 -1.81 7.59 1.52
N PRO A 38 -0.87 6.66 1.29
CA PRO A 38 0.54 7.02 1.20
C PRO A 38 0.78 7.95 0.01
N HIS A 39 1.53 9.02 0.26
CA HIS A 39 2.18 9.80 -0.79
C HIS A 39 3.47 9.10 -1.19
N ILE A 40 3.56 8.75 -2.47
CA ILE A 40 4.77 8.19 -3.08
C ILE A 40 5.47 9.31 -3.83
N TYR A 41 6.57 9.78 -3.24
CA TYR A 41 7.35 10.90 -3.75
C TYR A 41 8.25 10.44 -4.90
N ALA A 42 8.33 11.25 -5.95
CA ALA A 42 9.11 10.90 -7.15
C ALA A 42 10.64 10.98 -6.94
N TYR A 43 11.08 11.73 -5.94
CA TYR A 43 12.49 11.94 -5.61
C TYR A 43 13.02 11.00 -4.52
N ARG A 44 12.28 9.91 -4.24
CA ARG A 44 12.66 8.89 -3.24
C ARG A 44 12.75 7.53 -3.92
N ASP A 45 13.65 6.71 -3.41
CA ASP A 45 13.76 5.31 -3.80
C ASP A 45 12.54 4.51 -3.30
N TRP A 46 12.59 3.17 -3.33
CA TRP A 46 11.52 2.28 -2.88
C TRP A 46 10.94 2.68 -1.52
N GLN A 47 9.68 3.12 -1.53
CA GLN A 47 8.96 3.59 -0.35
C GLN A 47 8.04 2.48 0.15
N SER A 48 8.24 2.05 1.39
CA SER A 48 7.35 1.08 2.05
C SER A 48 5.98 1.71 2.27
N THR A 49 4.93 0.94 1.97
CA THR A 49 3.55 1.32 2.31
C THR A 49 3.17 0.84 3.72
N GLY A 50 4.04 0.10 4.40
CA GLY A 50 3.76 -0.55 5.68
C GLY A 50 2.87 -1.80 5.60
N LEU A 51 2.39 -2.15 4.40
CA LEU A 51 1.53 -3.33 4.20
C LEU A 51 2.40 -4.58 4.07
N MET A 52 2.26 -5.50 5.02
CA MET A 52 2.78 -6.85 4.90
C MET A 52 1.80 -7.69 4.08
N LEU A 53 2.28 -8.23 2.96
CA LEU A 53 1.52 -9.14 2.10
C LEU A 53 1.95 -10.58 2.36
N HIS A 54 1.00 -11.51 2.26
CA HIS A 54 1.26 -12.94 2.26
C HIS A 54 1.10 -13.50 0.85
N THR A 55 1.78 -14.62 0.58
CA THR A 55 1.66 -15.32 -0.70
C THR A 55 0.20 -15.65 -1.00
N GLY A 56 -0.26 -15.28 -2.19
CA GLY A 56 -1.63 -15.49 -2.66
C GLY A 56 -2.55 -14.27 -2.48
N ASP A 57 -2.20 -13.30 -1.62
CA ASP A 57 -3.03 -12.12 -1.39
C ASP A 57 -3.33 -11.40 -2.72
N ARG A 58 -4.59 -11.04 -2.93
CA ARG A 58 -5.01 -10.24 -4.08
C ARG A 58 -4.97 -8.77 -3.70
N VAL A 59 -4.07 -8.02 -4.30
CA VAL A 59 -3.84 -6.60 -4.00
C VAL A 59 -4.33 -5.75 -5.16
N TYR A 60 -5.27 -4.85 -4.88
CA TYR A 60 -5.66 -3.79 -5.80
C TYR A 60 -5.03 -2.47 -5.37
N ILE A 61 -4.29 -1.86 -6.30
CA ILE A 61 -3.61 -0.58 -6.10
C ILE A 61 -4.25 0.43 -7.06
N ARG A 62 -4.60 1.61 -6.56
CA ARG A 62 -5.06 2.75 -7.35
C ARG A 62 -4.22 3.97 -7.01
N ALA A 63 -3.79 4.72 -8.02
CA ALA A 63 -2.97 5.90 -7.83
C ALA A 63 -3.56 7.10 -8.57
N ARG A 64 -3.34 8.29 -8.01
CA ARG A 64 -3.72 9.59 -8.59
C ARG A 64 -2.69 10.66 -8.26
N GLY A 65 -2.79 11.82 -8.89
CA GLY A 65 -1.84 12.92 -8.74
C GLY A 65 -0.83 12.91 -9.87
N THR A 66 0.23 13.70 -9.70
CA THR A 66 1.22 13.92 -10.75
C THR A 66 2.60 14.19 -10.16
N TRP A 67 3.63 13.71 -10.85
CA TRP A 67 5.02 14.05 -10.55
C TRP A 67 5.76 14.53 -11.80
N LEU A 68 6.79 15.33 -11.57
CA LEU A 68 7.78 15.69 -12.56
C LEU A 68 8.68 14.48 -12.79
N TYR A 69 8.77 14.05 -14.04
CA TYR A 69 9.63 12.95 -14.51
C TYR A 69 10.51 13.41 -15.68
N THR A 70 9.98 14.24 -16.55
CA THR A 70 10.71 14.84 -17.68
C THR A 70 10.77 16.35 -17.47
N PRO A 71 11.88 17.04 -17.83
CA PRO A 71 12.01 18.47 -17.59
C PRO A 71 10.80 19.28 -18.08
N GLY A 72 10.13 19.96 -17.14
CA GLY A 72 8.96 20.80 -17.43
C GLY A 72 7.64 20.05 -17.61
N GLU A 73 7.61 18.72 -17.52
CA GLU A 73 6.42 17.90 -17.75
C GLU A 73 6.02 17.08 -16.52
N TYR A 74 4.80 17.34 -16.04
CA TYR A 74 4.17 16.55 -14.99
C TYR A 74 3.32 15.44 -15.61
N HIS A 75 3.49 14.23 -15.10
CA HIS A 75 2.79 13.04 -15.58
C HIS A 75 2.03 12.38 -14.44
N GLY A 76 0.90 11.77 -14.80
CA GLY A 76 0.18 10.88 -13.90
C GLY A 76 0.95 9.58 -13.64
N PRO A 77 0.43 8.72 -12.75
CA PRO A 77 1.06 7.45 -12.41
C PRO A 77 1.19 6.49 -13.60
N GLU A 78 0.50 6.71 -14.73
CA GLU A 78 0.68 5.96 -15.99
C GLU A 78 2.04 6.22 -16.67
N GLY A 79 2.75 7.29 -16.28
CA GLY A 79 4.00 7.72 -16.89
C GLY A 79 3.83 8.42 -18.24
N HIS A 80 4.94 8.58 -18.96
CA HIS A 80 4.98 9.29 -20.23
C HIS A 80 4.26 8.51 -21.34
N ALA A 81 3.33 9.15 -22.05
CA ALA A 81 2.50 8.50 -23.08
C ALA A 81 3.26 8.01 -24.34
N LYS A 82 4.51 8.43 -24.54
CA LYS A 82 5.27 8.25 -25.79
C LYS A 82 6.65 7.65 -25.52
N TYR A 83 7.40 8.23 -24.60
CA TYR A 83 8.76 7.79 -24.34
C TYR A 83 8.79 6.61 -23.37
N ARG A 84 9.60 5.61 -23.73
CA ARG A 84 9.80 4.39 -22.96
C ARG A 84 11.10 4.49 -22.19
N ALA A 85 11.10 3.87 -21.01
CA ALA A 85 12.23 3.75 -20.10
C ALA A 85 13.45 3.10 -20.79
N PRO A 86 14.63 3.74 -20.76
CA PRO A 86 15.90 3.13 -21.14
C PRO A 86 16.28 1.91 -20.29
N ASN A 87 17.33 1.20 -20.70
CA ASN A 87 17.84 0.01 -19.98
C ASN A 87 18.42 0.29 -18.59
N THR A 88 18.66 1.57 -18.25
CA THR A 88 19.14 1.99 -16.93
C THR A 88 18.04 2.04 -15.88
N TYR A 89 16.77 2.00 -16.29
CA TYR A 89 15.62 2.14 -15.40
C TYR A 89 15.30 0.83 -14.66
N PRO A 90 14.59 0.91 -13.53
CA PRO A 90 14.15 -0.29 -12.79
C PRO A 90 13.37 -1.29 -13.67
N ILE A 91 12.50 -0.79 -14.55
CA ILE A 91 11.88 -1.60 -15.60
C ILE A 91 12.05 -0.88 -16.95
N PRO A 92 12.84 -1.42 -17.89
CA PRO A 92 13.02 -0.83 -19.21
C PRO A 92 11.82 -1.10 -20.12
N ALA A 93 11.76 -0.36 -21.24
CA ALA A 93 10.78 -0.50 -22.34
C ALA A 93 9.30 -0.27 -21.99
N ILE A 94 8.95 0.02 -20.73
CA ILE A 94 7.62 0.50 -20.31
C ILE A 94 7.60 2.04 -20.24
N PRO A 95 6.47 2.74 -20.02
CA PRO A 95 6.48 4.20 -19.91
C PRO A 95 7.47 4.68 -18.85
N GLY A 96 8.26 5.71 -19.16
CA GLY A 96 9.07 6.39 -18.16
C GLY A 96 8.18 7.11 -17.13
N GLY A 97 8.59 7.18 -15.88
CA GLY A 97 7.82 7.83 -14.83
C GLY A 97 6.53 7.10 -14.40
N ILE A 98 6.30 5.86 -14.87
CA ILE A 98 5.16 5.05 -14.41
C ILE A 98 5.35 4.63 -12.95
N LEU A 99 4.27 4.56 -12.16
CA LEU A 99 4.30 4.00 -10.81
C LEU A 99 4.60 2.49 -10.88
N LEU A 100 5.58 2.06 -10.10
CA LEU A 100 5.98 0.68 -9.91
C LEU A 100 5.61 0.17 -8.52
N GLY A 101 5.49 -1.15 -8.42
CA GLY A 101 5.42 -1.87 -7.15
C GLY A 101 6.46 -2.98 -7.06
N ARG A 102 6.78 -3.37 -5.82
CA ARG A 102 7.67 -4.49 -5.50
C ARG A 102 7.23 -5.10 -4.16
N ILE A 103 7.25 -6.43 -4.06
CA ILE A 103 6.91 -7.15 -2.82
C ILE A 103 8.20 -7.72 -2.20
N GLY A 104 8.54 -7.26 -0.99
CA GLY A 104 9.80 -7.56 -0.34
C GLY A 104 11.01 -6.92 -1.01
N ASP A 105 12.17 -6.97 -0.34
CA ASP A 105 13.39 -6.32 -0.83
C ASP A 105 13.99 -7.01 -2.08
N ALA A 106 13.77 -8.32 -2.20
CA ALA A 106 14.23 -9.15 -3.32
C ALA A 106 13.13 -9.44 -4.36
N GLY A 107 11.98 -8.77 -4.28
CA GLY A 107 10.89 -8.91 -5.26
C GLY A 107 11.26 -8.36 -6.63
N GLN A 108 10.70 -8.95 -7.69
CA GLN A 108 10.79 -8.35 -9.02
C GLN A 108 9.84 -7.16 -9.11
N PRO A 109 10.29 -6.00 -9.60
CA PRO A 109 9.42 -4.85 -9.84
C PRO A 109 8.30 -5.17 -10.85
N PHE A 110 7.13 -4.58 -10.67
CA PHE A 110 6.02 -4.64 -11.61
C PHE A 110 5.40 -3.25 -11.84
N ALA A 111 4.90 -3.01 -13.06
CA ALA A 111 4.20 -1.77 -13.38
C ALA A 111 2.83 -1.71 -12.68
N VAL A 112 2.49 -0.59 -12.05
CA VAL A 112 1.17 -0.35 -11.42
C VAL A 112 0.34 0.63 -12.25
N GLY A 113 0.93 1.75 -12.68
CA GLY A 113 0.17 2.79 -13.38
C GLY A 113 -0.91 3.44 -12.49
N ARG A 114 -1.98 3.95 -13.11
CA ARG A 114 -3.16 4.47 -12.40
C ARG A 114 -3.89 3.43 -11.57
N GLY A 115 -3.81 2.17 -11.94
CA GLY A 115 -4.29 1.11 -11.08
C GLY A 115 -4.12 -0.27 -11.67
N ARG A 116 -3.89 -1.23 -10.78
CA ARG A 116 -3.61 -2.62 -11.13
C ARG A 116 -4.03 -3.55 -9.99
N THR A 117 -4.50 -4.73 -10.37
CA THR A 117 -4.59 -5.87 -9.46
C THR A 117 -3.39 -6.78 -9.67
N VAL A 118 -2.74 -7.17 -8.59
CA VAL A 118 -1.68 -8.18 -8.55
C VAL A 118 -2.01 -9.26 -7.53
N VAL A 119 -1.48 -10.46 -7.74
CA VAL A 119 -1.48 -11.52 -6.74
C VAL A 119 -0.07 -11.57 -6.17
N ALA A 120 0.07 -11.53 -4.84
CA ALA A 120 1.35 -11.62 -4.18
C ALA A 120 1.98 -13.00 -4.44
N ASP A 121 3.12 -13.03 -5.11
CA ASP A 121 3.87 -14.27 -5.41
C ASP A 121 4.75 -14.72 -4.24
N ARG A 122 4.87 -13.87 -3.22
CA ARG A 122 5.70 -14.07 -2.03
C ARG A 122 5.18 -13.26 -0.85
N GLU A 123 5.64 -13.62 0.33
CA GLU A 123 5.50 -12.80 1.53
C GLU A 123 6.48 -11.61 1.50
N GLY A 124 6.02 -10.45 1.97
CA GLY A 124 6.88 -9.28 2.17
C GLY A 124 6.14 -7.95 2.22
N LEU A 125 6.87 -6.90 2.61
CA LEU A 125 6.36 -5.53 2.57
C LEU A 125 6.12 -5.08 1.13
N LEU A 126 5.02 -4.37 0.90
CA LEU A 126 4.77 -3.70 -0.38
C LEU A 126 5.54 -2.37 -0.43
N TYR A 127 6.33 -2.20 -1.48
CA TYR A 127 7.04 -0.98 -1.81
C TYR A 127 6.56 -0.39 -3.12
N LEU A 128 6.57 0.94 -3.21
CA LEU A 128 6.21 1.69 -4.41
C LEU A 128 7.31 2.70 -4.78
N ARG A 129 7.45 2.97 -6.08
CA ARG A 129 8.46 3.91 -6.61
C ARG A 129 8.09 4.41 -8.01
N ILE A 130 8.58 5.57 -8.41
CA ILE A 130 8.60 5.99 -9.82
C ILE A 130 9.57 5.12 -10.64
N ASN A 131 9.24 4.84 -11.91
CA ASN A 131 10.15 4.22 -12.86
C ASN A 131 11.11 5.26 -13.47
N ASP A 132 12.24 5.48 -12.79
CA ASP A 132 13.29 6.38 -13.23
C ASP A 132 14.66 5.95 -12.71
N ASP A 133 15.75 6.33 -13.36
CA ASP A 133 17.12 6.03 -12.95
C ASP A 133 17.76 7.16 -12.14
N ILE A 134 17.47 8.42 -12.48
CA ILE A 134 17.88 9.61 -11.73
C ILE A 134 16.67 10.13 -10.95
N LEU A 135 16.74 10.12 -9.62
CA LEU A 135 15.62 10.54 -8.77
C LEU A 135 15.73 11.99 -8.29
N SER A 136 16.94 12.55 -8.27
CA SER A 136 17.22 13.86 -7.66
C SER A 136 16.67 15.04 -8.44
N ASP A 137 16.31 14.86 -9.70
CA ASP A 137 15.71 15.84 -10.60
C ASP A 137 14.17 15.70 -10.71
N ASN A 138 13.59 14.73 -10.01
CA ASN A 138 12.14 14.55 -9.92
C ASN A 138 11.52 15.41 -8.83
N ALA A 139 10.22 15.69 -8.97
CA ALA A 139 9.46 16.49 -8.02
C ALA A 139 7.99 16.03 -7.92
N GLY A 140 7.33 16.34 -6.81
CA GLY A 140 5.95 15.95 -6.58
C GLY A 140 5.78 14.49 -6.14
N TYR A 141 4.53 14.03 -6.18
CA TYR A 141 4.13 12.73 -5.65
C TYR A 141 2.82 12.25 -6.29
N VAL A 142 2.56 10.96 -6.14
CA VAL A 142 1.24 10.37 -6.36
C VAL A 142 0.66 9.87 -5.04
N GLU A 143 -0.65 10.00 -4.89
CA GLU A 143 -1.40 9.43 -3.76
C GLU A 143 -1.89 8.04 -4.15
N VAL A 144 -1.77 7.08 -3.22
CA VAL A 144 -2.12 5.69 -3.48
C VAL A 144 -3.17 5.19 -2.51
N GLU A 145 -4.13 4.43 -3.04
CA GLU A 145 -5.12 3.66 -2.29
C GLU A 145 -4.86 2.17 -2.56
N ILE A 146 -4.84 1.37 -1.50
CA ILE A 146 -4.49 -0.05 -1.58
C ILE A 146 -5.57 -0.86 -0.87
N THR A 147 -6.09 -1.87 -1.54
CA THR A 147 -7.02 -2.85 -0.98
C THR A 147 -6.40 -4.23 -1.08
N VAL A 148 -6.32 -4.94 0.04
CA VAL A 148 -5.81 -6.31 0.10
C VAL A 148 -6.98 -7.23 0.41
N THR A 149 -7.16 -8.25 -0.43
CA THR A 149 -8.02 -9.40 -0.14
C THR A 149 -7.11 -10.57 0.20
N PRO A 150 -7.08 -11.01 1.47
CA PRO A 150 -6.25 -12.11 1.91
C PRO A 150 -6.54 -13.39 1.10
N TYR A 151 -5.50 -14.19 0.85
CA TYR A 151 -5.72 -15.54 0.36
C TYR A 151 -6.27 -16.43 1.48
N GLU A 152 -7.48 -16.93 1.29
CA GLU A 152 -8.03 -18.02 2.10
C GLU A 152 -7.72 -19.33 1.38
N ALA A 153 -6.88 -20.17 1.99
CA ALA A 153 -6.68 -21.53 1.49
C ALA A 153 -8.01 -22.29 1.56
N PRO A 154 -8.40 -23.04 0.51
CA PRO A 154 -9.53 -23.95 0.64
C PRO A 154 -9.25 -24.95 1.76
N GLU A 155 -10.24 -25.17 2.63
CA GLU A 155 -10.23 -26.22 3.67
C GLU A 155 -10.07 -27.62 3.09
#